data_AF-A0A4Q4TMT7-F1
#
_entry.id   AF-A0A4Q4TMT7-F1
#
_cell.length_a   1.000
_cell.length_b   1.000
_cell.length_c   1.000
_cell.angle_alpha   90.00
_cell.angle_beta   90.00
_cell.angle_gamma   90.00
#
_symmetry.space_group_name_H-M   'P 1'
#
loop_
_entity.id
_entity.type
_entity.pdbx_description
1 polymer ?
#
loop_
_entity_poly.entity_id
_entity_poly.type
_entity_poly.pdbx_seq_one_letter_code
_entity_poly.pdbx_strand_id
1 'polypeptide(L)'
;MWILDHNTIITCFPKRYGVDHDLSGVNEAVRMRLREVRHFRSVFDIALIVLDECSNTFFSRMKDATEQPRVLDAFSEAIKNVKQKQSDQFEKLWDWINQSRKVNRQERYDPDLRAPTFDPGEEGELDKEVEDIVEELEMMISISKTHLEICEKFIKQARKMLEPGDSEDLNAKAANDRFSSDSKDLNAKAAYDQFSSNSDQLTFNVKDRISYLEELLRNAKGAAVLAGALSPETS
;
A
#
# COMPACT_ATOMS: atom_id res chain seq x y z
N MET A 1 4.30 -11.72 -15.50
CA MET A 1 3.10 -11.67 -16.35
C MET A 1 3.57 -11.49 -17.78
N TRP A 2 3.07 -12.29 -18.70
CA TRP A 2 3.44 -12.25 -20.12
C TRP A 2 2.18 -12.10 -20.96
N ILE A 3 2.17 -11.14 -21.87
CA ILE A 3 1.10 -10.99 -22.87
C ILE A 3 1.72 -11.45 -24.19
N LEU A 4 1.23 -12.57 -24.72
CA LEU A 4 1.79 -13.17 -25.93
C LEU A 4 1.15 -12.63 -27.20
N ASP A 5 -0.13 -12.28 -27.13
CA ASP A 5 -0.94 -11.81 -28.25
C ASP A 5 -2.14 -10.99 -27.74
N HIS A 6 -2.96 -10.45 -28.63
CA HIS A 6 -4.18 -9.69 -28.32
C HIS A 6 -5.19 -10.46 -27.45
N ASN A 7 -5.12 -11.80 -27.44
CA ASN A 7 -6.08 -12.69 -26.78
C ASN A 7 -5.47 -13.61 -25.71
N THR A 8 -4.14 -13.56 -25.47
CA THR A 8 -3.47 -14.50 -24.55
C THR A 8 -2.59 -13.80 -23.53
N ILE A 9 -2.90 -14.03 -22.25
CA ILE A 9 -2.10 -13.62 -21.10
C ILE A 9 -1.72 -14.83 -20.26
N ILE A 10 -0.46 -14.87 -19.86
CA ILE A 10 0.09 -15.87 -18.95
C ILE A 10 0.51 -15.18 -17.66
N THR A 11 -0.14 -15.55 -16.57
CA THR A 11 0.19 -15.14 -15.20
C THR A 11 0.63 -16.35 -14.41
N CYS A 12 1.63 -16.18 -13.56
CA CYS A 12 2.11 -17.22 -12.67
C CYS A 12 2.16 -16.63 -11.27
N PHE A 13 1.40 -17.23 -10.36
CA PHE A 13 1.41 -16.88 -8.94
C PHE A 13 2.15 -17.99 -8.20
N PRO A 14 3.21 -17.67 -7.45
CA PRO A 14 4.00 -18.68 -6.76
C PRO A 14 3.17 -19.35 -5.65
N LYS A 15 3.00 -20.66 -5.74
CA LYS A 15 2.48 -21.49 -4.65
C LYS A 15 3.64 -21.92 -3.76
N ARG A 16 3.48 -21.82 -2.44
CA ARG A 16 4.43 -22.45 -1.51
C ARG A 16 4.22 -23.96 -1.56
N TYR A 17 5.28 -24.71 -1.90
CA TYR A 17 5.26 -26.17 -1.87
C TYR A 17 4.82 -26.67 -0.49
N GLY A 18 3.82 -27.56 -0.44
CA GLY A 18 3.32 -28.17 0.81
C GLY A 18 2.08 -27.51 1.43
N VAL A 19 1.54 -26.45 0.82
CA VAL A 19 0.26 -25.82 1.23
C VAL A 19 -0.72 -25.87 0.06
N ASP A 20 -1.88 -26.50 0.26
CA ASP A 20 -2.89 -26.72 -0.80
C ASP A 20 -3.69 -25.43 -1.14
N HIS A 21 -3.49 -24.38 -0.34
CA HIS A 21 -4.15 -23.09 -0.47
C HIS A 21 -3.15 -21.95 -0.76
N ASP A 22 -3.56 -21.02 -1.63
CA ASP A 22 -2.81 -19.80 -1.90
C ASP A 22 -2.88 -18.87 -0.68
N LEU A 23 -1.86 -18.87 0.17
CA LEU A 23 -1.74 -17.93 1.32
C LEU A 23 -1.85 -16.46 0.90
N SER A 24 -1.40 -16.14 -0.31
CA SER A 24 -1.48 -14.79 -0.87
C SER A 24 -2.90 -14.40 -1.30
N GLY A 25 -3.81 -15.36 -1.51
CA GLY A 25 -5.18 -15.13 -1.98
C GLY A 25 -5.32 -14.54 -3.40
N VAL A 26 -4.24 -14.01 -4.01
CA VAL A 26 -4.27 -13.28 -5.29
C VAL A 26 -4.91 -14.10 -6.40
N ASN A 27 -4.58 -15.40 -6.51
CA ASN A 27 -5.13 -16.25 -7.56
C ASN A 27 -6.66 -16.37 -7.42
N GLU A 28 -7.14 -16.59 -6.19
CA GLU A 28 -8.56 -16.72 -5.92
C GLU A 28 -9.29 -15.37 -6.06
N ALA A 29 -8.69 -14.28 -5.59
CA ALA A 29 -9.23 -12.93 -5.74
C ALA A 29 -9.35 -12.52 -7.22
N VAL A 30 -8.31 -12.80 -8.02
CA VAL A 30 -8.34 -12.62 -9.48
C VAL A 30 -9.44 -13.48 -10.09
N ARG A 31 -9.57 -14.76 -9.71
CA ARG A 31 -10.63 -15.64 -10.23
C ARG A 31 -12.03 -15.16 -9.86
N MET A 32 -12.25 -14.69 -8.64
CA MET A 32 -13.53 -14.15 -8.21
C MET A 32 -13.88 -12.89 -9.00
N ARG A 33 -12.95 -11.93 -9.09
CA ARG A 33 -13.16 -10.70 -9.85
C ARG A 33 -13.37 -10.96 -11.34
N LEU A 34 -12.70 -11.95 -11.91
CA LEU A 34 -12.92 -12.37 -13.29
C LEU A 34 -14.30 -13.04 -13.49
N ARG A 35 -14.90 -13.65 -12.46
CA ARG A 35 -16.28 -14.18 -12.54
C ARG A 35 -17.33 -13.08 -12.47
N GLU A 36 -17.05 -11.98 -11.78
CA GLU A 36 -17.96 -10.84 -11.64
C GLU A 36 -18.02 -9.99 -12.92
N VAL A 37 -16.89 -9.88 -13.65
CA VAL A 37 -16.83 -9.15 -14.91
C VAL A 37 -17.44 -10.00 -16.03
N ARG A 38 -18.63 -9.60 -16.51
CA ARG A 38 -19.40 -10.36 -17.51
C ARG A 38 -18.82 -10.32 -18.92
N HIS A 39 -18.08 -9.28 -19.29
CA HIS A 39 -17.50 -9.13 -20.63
C HIS A 39 -16.12 -8.46 -20.58
N PHE A 40 -15.10 -9.18 -21.03
CA PHE A 40 -13.77 -8.63 -21.31
C PHE A 40 -13.73 -8.22 -22.77
N ARG A 41 -13.37 -6.96 -23.04
CA ARG A 41 -13.21 -6.46 -24.41
C ARG A 41 -11.77 -6.59 -24.88
N SER A 42 -10.82 -6.58 -23.95
CA SER A 42 -9.40 -6.78 -24.24
C SER A 42 -8.68 -7.58 -23.14
N VAL A 43 -7.57 -8.23 -23.50
CA VAL A 43 -6.63 -8.84 -22.55
C VAL A 43 -5.99 -7.81 -21.64
N PHE A 44 -5.86 -6.55 -22.09
CA PHE A 44 -5.34 -5.48 -21.26
C PHE A 44 -6.25 -5.18 -20.06
N ASP A 45 -7.56 -5.39 -20.18
CA ASP A 45 -8.51 -5.25 -19.05
C ASP A 45 -8.23 -6.34 -17.99
N ILE A 46 -7.96 -7.57 -18.43
CA ILE A 46 -7.60 -8.69 -17.55
C ILE A 46 -6.28 -8.39 -16.86
N ALA A 47 -5.30 -7.84 -17.57
CA ALA A 47 -4.02 -7.45 -17.00
C ALA A 47 -4.17 -6.34 -15.96
N LEU A 48 -5.03 -5.34 -16.17
CA LEU A 48 -5.35 -4.33 -15.17
C LEU A 48 -5.95 -4.93 -13.91
N ILE A 49 -6.87 -5.88 -14.05
CA ILE A 49 -7.45 -6.61 -12.90
C ILE A 49 -6.35 -7.36 -12.14
N VAL A 50 -5.46 -8.04 -12.84
CA VAL A 50 -4.34 -8.77 -12.22
C VAL A 50 -3.43 -7.81 -11.46
N LEU A 51 -3.06 -6.67 -12.05
CA LEU A 51 -2.23 -5.65 -11.39
C LEU A 51 -2.93 -5.06 -10.16
N ASP A 52 -4.23 -4.74 -10.27
CA ASP A 52 -5.02 -4.22 -9.16
C ASP A 52 -5.07 -5.24 -8.02
N GLU A 53 -5.38 -6.50 -8.31
CA GLU A 53 -5.43 -7.57 -7.30
C GLU A 53 -4.08 -7.84 -6.65
N CYS A 54 -2.98 -7.84 -7.42
CA CYS A 54 -1.64 -7.97 -6.84
C CYS A 54 -1.31 -6.82 -5.87
N SER A 55 -1.84 -5.62 -6.10
CA SER A 55 -1.71 -4.50 -5.17
C SER A 55 -2.67 -4.66 -3.98
N ASN A 56 -3.91 -5.05 -4.24
CA ASN A 56 -4.97 -5.12 -3.25
C ASN A 56 -4.69 -6.15 -2.17
N THR A 57 -4.05 -7.27 -2.49
CA THR A 57 -3.75 -8.29 -1.48
C THR A 57 -2.80 -7.82 -0.37
N PHE A 58 -2.03 -6.76 -0.59
CA PHE A 58 -1.21 -6.13 0.46
C PHE A 58 -1.97 -5.06 1.26
N PHE A 59 -3.05 -4.50 0.70
CA PHE A 59 -3.76 -3.34 1.25
C PHE A 59 -5.25 -3.58 1.53
N SER A 60 -5.74 -4.81 1.36
CA SER A 60 -7.16 -5.14 1.45
C SER A 60 -7.68 -4.96 2.88
N ARG A 61 -8.74 -4.16 3.00
CA ARG A 61 -9.44 -3.83 4.25
C ARG A 61 -10.66 -4.75 4.51
N MET A 62 -10.93 -5.70 3.61
CA MET A 62 -12.15 -6.53 3.65
C MET A 62 -11.96 -7.75 4.56
N LYS A 63 -13.02 -8.04 5.31
CA LYS A 63 -13.00 -8.76 6.57
C LYS A 63 -13.33 -10.24 6.40
N ASP A 64 -12.59 -11.00 5.60
CA ASP A 64 -13.02 -12.36 5.28
C ASP A 64 -11.94 -13.42 5.54
N ALA A 65 -12.12 -14.15 6.65
CA ALA A 65 -11.72 -15.53 7.00
C ALA A 65 -10.29 -16.05 6.72
N THR A 66 -9.46 -15.33 5.99
CA THR A 66 -8.09 -15.67 5.63
C THR A 66 -7.17 -14.60 6.15
N GLU A 67 -6.09 -15.03 6.80
CA GLU A 67 -5.04 -14.26 7.44
C GLU A 67 -4.28 -13.37 6.43
N GLN A 68 -4.94 -12.40 5.82
CA GLN A 68 -4.27 -11.40 4.99
C GLN A 68 -3.66 -10.31 5.87
N PRO A 69 -2.39 -9.92 5.62
CA PRO A 69 -1.72 -8.91 6.43
C PRO A 69 -2.37 -7.55 6.19
N ARG A 70 -3.01 -6.99 7.22
CA ARG A 70 -3.55 -5.63 7.20
C ARG A 70 -2.43 -4.63 7.43
N VAL A 71 -1.60 -4.43 6.42
CA VAL A 71 -0.37 -3.63 6.55
C VAL A 71 -0.68 -2.22 7.10
N LEU A 72 -1.75 -1.58 6.61
CA LEU A 72 -2.16 -0.25 7.06
C LEU A 72 -2.66 -0.21 8.51
N ASP A 73 -3.48 -1.19 8.91
CA ASP A 73 -4.00 -1.25 10.28
C ASP A 73 -2.88 -1.63 11.26
N ALA A 74 -1.97 -2.52 10.87
CA ALA A 74 -0.82 -2.94 11.66
C ALA A 74 0.12 -1.77 11.95
N PHE A 75 0.45 -0.95 10.94
CA PHE A 75 1.25 0.26 11.17
C PHE A 75 0.52 1.29 12.03
N SER A 76 -0.78 1.49 11.80
CA SER A 76 -1.58 2.41 12.63
C SER A 76 -1.62 1.97 14.10
N GLU A 77 -1.79 0.68 14.35
CA GLU A 77 -1.78 0.09 15.68
C GLU A 77 -0.39 0.18 16.32
N ALA A 78 0.68 -0.13 15.59
CA ALA A 78 2.06 -0.01 16.07
C ALA A 78 2.39 1.44 16.47
N ILE A 79 2.08 2.43 15.62
CA ILE A 79 2.26 3.86 15.94
C ILE A 79 1.45 4.25 17.17
N LYS A 80 0.21 3.76 17.29
CA LYS A 80 -0.63 4.05 18.45
C LYS A 80 -0.04 3.47 19.74
N ASN A 81 0.43 2.23 19.69
CA ASN A 81 1.02 1.54 20.84
C ASN A 81 2.28 2.26 21.32
N VAL A 82 3.16 2.65 20.39
CA VAL A 82 4.35 3.45 20.70
C VAL A 82 3.97 4.79 21.34
N LYS A 83 3.03 5.54 20.76
CA LYS A 83 2.56 6.83 21.33
C LYS A 83 1.96 6.67 22.73
N GLN A 84 1.24 5.59 22.98
CA GLN A 84 0.68 5.31 24.29
C GLN A 84 1.80 5.00 25.31
N LYS A 85 2.76 4.13 24.97
CA LYS A 85 3.91 3.83 25.83
C LYS A 85 4.70 5.11 26.19
N GLN A 86 4.96 5.98 25.21
CA GLN A 86 5.60 7.27 25.43
C GLN A 86 4.79 8.19 26.36
N SER A 87 3.46 8.24 26.17
CA SER A 87 2.58 9.08 27.00
C SER A 87 2.54 8.59 28.45
N ASP A 88 2.49 7.28 28.66
CA ASP A 88 2.49 6.66 29.99
C ASP A 88 3.83 6.92 30.72
N GLN A 89 4.97 6.86 30.01
CA GLN A 89 6.28 7.23 30.56
C GLN A 89 6.34 8.72 30.93
N PHE A 90 5.79 9.58 30.07
CA PHE A 90 5.75 11.02 30.31
C PHE A 90 4.86 11.40 31.49
N GLU A 91 3.69 10.77 31.65
CA GLU A 91 2.80 10.99 32.80
C GLU A 91 3.50 10.62 34.11
N LYS A 92 4.16 9.45 34.17
CA LYS A 92 4.95 9.02 35.32
C LYS A 92 6.05 10.02 35.67
N LEU A 93 6.74 10.56 34.65
CA LEU A 93 7.78 11.58 34.84
C LEU A 93 7.18 12.88 35.41
N TRP A 94 6.05 13.36 34.88
CA TRP A 94 5.40 14.57 35.36
C TRP A 94 4.86 14.44 36.78
N ASP A 95 4.27 13.31 37.12
CA ASP A 95 3.82 13.02 38.47
C ASP A 95 4.99 13.04 39.44
N TRP A 96 6.13 12.44 39.06
CA TRP A 96 7.34 12.53 39.86
C TRP A 96 7.88 13.96 40.00
N ILE A 97 7.94 14.75 38.91
CA ILE A 97 8.38 16.15 38.97
C ILE A 97 7.47 16.95 39.90
N ASN A 98 6.15 16.75 39.81
CA ASN A 98 5.17 17.44 40.63
C ASN A 98 5.27 17.06 42.11
N GLN A 99 5.50 15.78 42.42
CA GLN A 99 5.72 15.31 43.78
C GLN A 99 7.07 15.82 44.33
N SER A 100 8.14 15.78 43.53
CA SER A 100 9.46 16.31 43.87
C SER A 100 9.43 17.81 44.17
N ARG A 101 8.69 18.59 43.37
CA ARG A 101 8.48 20.02 43.62
C ARG A 101 7.74 20.29 44.93
N LYS A 102 6.79 19.44 45.32
CA LYS A 102 6.06 19.56 46.60
C LYS A 102 6.95 19.22 47.79
N VAL A 103 7.72 18.14 47.69
CA VAL A 103 8.65 17.69 48.73
C VAL A 103 9.78 18.70 48.94
N ASN A 104 10.36 19.23 47.86
CA ASN A 104 11.41 20.26 47.91
C ASN A 104 10.91 21.58 48.50
N ARG A 105 9.64 21.96 48.25
CA ARG A 105 9.01 23.14 48.89
C ARG A 105 8.72 22.96 50.39
N GLN A 106 8.67 21.72 50.88
CA GLN A 106 8.35 21.40 52.28
C GLN A 106 9.60 21.07 53.11
N GLU A 107 10.81 21.12 52.54
CA GLU A 107 12.10 20.73 53.18
C GLU A 107 12.03 19.37 53.91
N ARG A 108 11.17 18.46 53.44
CA ARG A 108 11.06 17.11 54.00
C ARG A 108 11.81 16.15 53.10
N TYR A 109 12.65 15.31 53.69
CA TYR A 109 13.24 14.18 52.98
C TYR A 109 12.22 13.04 52.96
N ASP A 110 11.71 12.69 51.78
CA ASP A 110 10.78 11.58 51.60
C ASP A 110 11.53 10.38 50.98
N PRO A 111 11.81 9.31 51.74
CA PRO A 111 12.55 8.14 51.26
C PRO A 111 11.76 7.29 50.24
N ASP A 112 10.44 7.48 50.15
CA ASP A 112 9.59 6.81 49.16
C ASP A 112 9.54 7.54 47.82
N LEU A 113 10.04 8.79 47.76
CA LEU A 113 10.15 9.55 46.53
C LEU A 113 11.38 9.15 45.72
N ARG A 114 11.47 7.87 45.36
CA ARG A 114 12.48 7.39 44.42
C ARG A 114 12.16 7.97 43.04
N ALA A 115 13.18 8.47 42.35
CA ALA A 115 13.06 8.79 40.93
C ALA A 115 12.45 7.59 40.20
N PRO A 116 11.54 7.81 39.22
CA PRO A 116 11.16 6.76 38.30
C PRO A 116 12.46 6.14 37.83
N THR A 117 12.61 4.84 38.03
CA THR A 117 13.72 4.10 37.43
C THR A 117 13.47 4.15 35.93
N PHE A 118 13.99 5.20 35.32
CA PHE A 118 14.17 5.33 33.90
C PHE A 118 15.14 4.21 33.52
N ASP A 119 14.60 3.10 33.05
CA ASP A 119 15.42 2.02 32.53
C ASP A 119 15.88 2.43 31.13
N PRO A 120 17.17 2.73 30.92
CA PRO A 120 17.67 3.12 29.60
C PRO A 120 17.45 2.02 28.55
N GLY A 121 17.25 0.77 28.98
CA GLY A 121 16.92 -0.34 28.09
C GLY A 121 15.51 -0.24 27.51
N GLU A 122 14.51 0.11 28.32
CA GLU A 122 13.12 0.22 27.86
C GLU A 122 12.91 1.42 26.92
N GLU A 123 13.61 2.54 27.15
CA GLU A 123 13.58 3.69 26.25
C GLU A 123 14.33 3.41 24.94
N GLY A 124 15.50 2.79 25.00
CA GLY A 124 16.26 2.41 23.80
C GLY A 124 15.53 1.39 22.93
N GLU A 125 14.80 0.44 23.53
CA GLU A 125 13.94 -0.48 22.79
C GLU A 125 12.75 0.23 22.14
N LEU A 126 12.15 1.21 22.82
CA LEU A 126 11.05 2.00 22.28
C LEU A 126 11.50 2.89 21.11
N ASP A 127 12.65 3.56 21.25
CA ASP A 127 13.23 4.38 20.18
C ASP A 127 13.57 3.53 18.96
N LYS A 128 14.13 2.34 19.17
CA LYS A 128 14.38 1.37 18.11
C LYS A 128 13.08 0.89 17.45
N GLU A 129 12.04 0.60 18.23
CA GLU A 129 10.71 0.23 17.72
C GLU A 129 10.15 1.34 16.82
N VAL A 130 10.34 2.62 17.19
CA VAL A 130 9.91 3.75 16.35
C VAL A 130 10.71 3.85 15.05
N GLU A 131 12.03 3.68 15.12
CA GLU A 131 12.92 3.72 13.96
C GLU A 131 12.58 2.59 12.97
N ASP A 132 12.42 1.36 13.47
CA ASP A 132 12.03 0.19 12.67
C ASP A 132 10.68 0.44 11.96
N ILE A 133 9.67 0.99 12.65
CA ILE A 133 8.37 1.35 12.05
C ILE A 133 8.54 2.38 10.93
N VAL A 134 9.40 3.39 11.12
CA VAL A 134 9.66 4.42 10.11
C VAL A 134 10.35 3.83 8.88
N GLU A 135 11.37 3.00 9.05
CA GLU A 135 12.07 2.33 7.95
C GLU A 135 11.14 1.41 7.16
N GLU A 136 10.33 0.60 7.83
CA GLU A 136 9.36 -0.30 7.19
C GLU A 136 8.29 0.47 6.40
N LEU A 137 7.81 1.61 6.93
CA LEU A 137 6.89 2.49 6.21
C LEU A 137 7.54 3.10 4.96
N GLU A 138 8.80 3.54 5.04
CA GLU A 138 9.54 4.07 3.89
C GLU A 138 9.76 3.01 2.81
N MET A 139 10.06 1.78 3.22
CA MET A 139 10.17 0.63 2.31
C MET A 139 8.84 0.36 1.60
N MET A 140 7.73 0.35 2.34
CA MET A 140 6.39 0.14 1.76
C MET A 140 5.98 1.25 0.80
N ILE A 141 6.34 2.50 1.08
CA ILE A 141 6.13 3.62 0.16
C ILE A 141 6.96 3.42 -1.11
N SER A 142 8.23 3.01 -0.99
CA SER A 142 9.12 2.74 -2.15
C SER A 142 8.57 1.62 -3.05
N ILE A 143 8.09 0.53 -2.46
CA ILE A 143 7.44 -0.57 -3.19
C ILE A 143 6.18 -0.07 -3.91
N SER A 144 5.35 0.72 -3.23
CA SER A 144 4.10 1.26 -3.80
C SER A 144 4.36 2.24 -4.94
N LYS A 145 5.40 3.08 -4.84
CA LYS A 145 5.85 3.97 -5.91
C LYS A 145 6.37 3.20 -7.11
N THR A 146 7.16 2.15 -6.87
CA THR A 146 7.64 1.26 -7.94
C THR A 146 6.47 0.56 -8.65
N HIS A 147 5.45 0.12 -7.91
CA HIS A 147 4.24 -0.44 -8.49
C HIS A 147 3.52 0.59 -9.36
N LEU A 148 3.34 1.82 -8.86
CA LEU A 148 2.74 2.90 -9.64
C LEU A 148 3.48 3.12 -10.97
N GLU A 149 4.80 3.18 -10.96
CA GLU A 149 5.60 3.31 -12.19
C GLU A 149 5.40 2.17 -13.18
N ILE A 150 5.31 0.92 -12.69
CA ILE A 150 5.05 -0.25 -13.53
C ILE A 150 3.65 -0.16 -14.15
N CYS A 151 2.65 0.23 -13.37
CA CYS A 151 1.28 0.45 -13.86
C CYS A 151 1.26 1.56 -14.92
N GLU A 152 1.88 2.71 -14.68
CA GLU A 152 1.94 3.81 -15.64
C GLU A 152 2.65 3.41 -16.95
N LYS A 153 3.77 2.69 -16.86
CA LYS A 153 4.49 2.14 -18.03
C LYS A 153 3.61 1.16 -18.80
N PHE A 154 2.93 0.26 -18.10
CA PHE A 154 2.01 -0.71 -18.69
C PHE A 154 0.83 -0.01 -19.40
N ILE A 155 0.18 0.95 -18.73
CA ILE A 155 -0.94 1.72 -19.29
C ILE A 155 -0.49 2.48 -20.54
N LYS A 156 0.69 3.10 -20.52
CA LYS A 156 1.24 3.81 -21.68
C LYS A 156 1.48 2.87 -22.87
N GLN A 157 1.98 1.65 -22.63
CA GLN A 157 2.18 0.65 -23.68
C GLN A 157 0.86 0.09 -24.20
N ALA A 158 -0.08 -0.22 -23.31
CA ALA A 158 -1.40 -0.71 -23.66
C ALA A 158 -2.20 0.33 -24.46
N ARG A 159 -2.17 1.62 -24.07
CA ARG A 159 -2.79 2.72 -24.83
C ARG A 159 -2.24 2.81 -26.24
N LYS A 160 -0.93 2.71 -26.43
CA LYS A 160 -0.31 2.71 -27.77
C LYS A 160 -0.72 1.51 -28.64
N MET A 161 -1.03 0.37 -28.02
CA MET A 161 -1.47 -0.84 -28.72
C MET A 161 -2.99 -0.86 -28.97
N LEU A 162 -3.75 -0.11 -28.18
CA LEU A 162 -5.22 0.03 -28.28
C LEU A 162 -5.66 1.26 -29.08
N GLU A 163 -4.82 2.29 -29.19
CA GLU A 163 -5.04 3.39 -30.13
C GLU A 163 -5.09 2.79 -31.54
N PRO A 164 -6.18 3.00 -32.30
CA PRO A 164 -6.22 2.65 -33.70
C PRO A 164 -5.26 3.58 -34.44
N GLY A 165 -3.98 3.22 -34.47
CA GLY A 165 -2.97 3.87 -35.29
C GLY A 165 -3.09 3.40 -36.73
N ASP A 166 -3.21 4.37 -37.63
CA ASP A 166 -3.25 4.24 -39.08
C ASP A 166 -2.48 3.03 -39.59
N SER A 167 -3.23 2.04 -40.08
CA SER A 167 -2.68 0.94 -40.85
C SER A 167 -2.25 1.46 -42.23
N GLU A 168 -1.16 2.23 -42.28
CA GLU A 168 -0.50 2.58 -43.55
C GLU A 168 0.21 1.39 -44.21
N ASP A 169 0.21 0.20 -43.61
CA ASP A 169 0.94 -0.95 -44.15
C ASP A 169 0.07 -2.19 -44.46
N LEU A 170 -1.18 -2.03 -44.90
CA LEU A 170 -1.91 -3.10 -45.64
C LEU A 170 -2.86 -2.52 -46.69
N ASN A 171 -2.32 -1.81 -47.68
CA ASN A 171 -3.06 -1.54 -48.90
C ASN A 171 -3.19 -2.82 -49.76
N ALA A 172 -4.36 -2.96 -50.40
CA ALA A 172 -4.74 -3.93 -51.42
C ALA A 172 -5.14 -5.35 -50.94
N LYS A 173 -6.34 -5.48 -50.35
CA LYS A 173 -7.40 -6.45 -50.75
C LYS A 173 -8.54 -6.54 -49.71
N ALA A 174 -9.46 -5.57 -49.67
CA ALA A 174 -10.79 -5.78 -49.08
C ALA A 174 -11.77 -4.66 -49.47
N ALA A 175 -11.95 -4.39 -50.76
CA ALA A 175 -12.95 -3.43 -51.23
C ALA A 175 -14.41 -3.95 -51.16
N ASN A 176 -14.70 -5.00 -50.38
CA ASN A 176 -15.99 -5.69 -50.45
C ASN A 176 -16.72 -5.89 -49.10
N ASP A 177 -16.38 -5.16 -48.04
CA ASP A 177 -17.13 -5.26 -46.78
C ASP A 177 -17.29 -3.91 -46.06
N ARG A 178 -17.90 -2.94 -46.74
CA ARG A 178 -18.15 -1.58 -46.21
C ARG A 178 -19.29 -1.48 -45.19
N PHE A 179 -19.94 -2.59 -44.83
CA PHE A 179 -21.06 -2.58 -43.89
C PHE A 179 -20.70 -3.17 -42.51
N SER A 180 -19.48 -3.71 -42.34
CA SER A 180 -19.01 -4.36 -41.09
C SER A 180 -17.90 -3.59 -40.35
N SER A 181 -17.36 -2.50 -40.93
CA SER A 181 -16.25 -1.72 -40.34
C SER A 181 -16.71 -0.80 -39.21
N ASP A 182 -17.81 -0.05 -39.42
CA ASP A 182 -18.29 0.95 -38.44
C ASP A 182 -18.60 0.34 -37.07
N SER A 183 -19.10 -0.89 -37.01
CA SER A 183 -19.40 -1.58 -35.74
C SER A 183 -18.15 -2.06 -34.99
N LYS A 184 -17.05 -2.38 -35.70
CA LYS A 184 -15.77 -2.79 -35.12
C LYS A 184 -15.01 -1.59 -34.57
N ASP A 185 -15.03 -0.47 -35.28
CA ASP A 185 -14.38 0.78 -34.86
C ASP A 185 -15.08 1.40 -33.63
N LEU A 186 -16.42 1.33 -33.58
CA LEU A 186 -17.20 1.72 -32.40
C LEU A 186 -16.91 0.81 -31.20
N ASN A 187 -16.71 -0.49 -31.40
CA ASN A 187 -16.40 -1.42 -30.32
C ASN A 187 -14.95 -1.26 -29.81
N ALA A 188 -14.00 -0.99 -30.72
CA ALA A 188 -12.60 -0.70 -30.39
C ALA A 188 -12.47 0.62 -29.62
N LYS A 189 -13.18 1.66 -30.03
CA LYS A 189 -13.22 2.94 -29.31
C LYS A 189 -13.84 2.81 -27.92
N ALA A 190 -14.96 2.09 -27.82
CA ALA A 190 -15.58 1.83 -26.51
C ALA A 190 -14.71 0.93 -25.61
N ALA A 191 -13.91 0.03 -26.17
CA ALA A 191 -12.91 -0.74 -25.43
C ALA A 191 -11.75 0.15 -24.93
N TYR A 192 -11.29 1.10 -25.75
CA TYR A 192 -10.29 2.09 -25.35
C TYR A 192 -10.81 3.01 -24.24
N ASP A 193 -12.04 3.52 -24.35
CA ASP A 193 -12.64 4.40 -23.34
C ASP A 193 -12.83 3.67 -22.00
N GLN A 194 -13.30 2.41 -22.05
CA GLN A 194 -13.44 1.56 -20.86
C GLN A 194 -12.08 1.24 -20.23
N PHE A 195 -11.08 0.89 -21.05
CA PHE A 195 -9.71 0.64 -20.60
C PHE A 195 -9.11 1.90 -19.95
N SER A 196 -9.28 3.08 -20.57
CA SER A 196 -8.80 4.35 -20.03
C SER A 196 -9.41 4.59 -18.66
N SER A 197 -10.73 4.51 -18.53
CA SER A 197 -11.41 4.72 -17.24
C SER A 197 -10.95 3.75 -16.15
N ASN A 198 -10.80 2.47 -16.47
CA ASN A 198 -10.30 1.47 -15.53
C ASN A 198 -8.84 1.72 -15.14
N SER A 199 -8.01 2.13 -16.09
CA SER A 199 -6.60 2.44 -15.87
C SER A 199 -6.40 3.68 -15.00
N ASP A 200 -7.25 4.69 -15.19
CA ASP A 200 -7.23 5.93 -14.42
C ASP A 200 -7.72 5.67 -12.99
N GLN A 201 -8.75 4.84 -12.82
CA GLN A 201 -9.21 4.39 -11.51
C GLN A 201 -8.13 3.59 -10.75
N LEU A 202 -7.44 2.67 -11.42
CA LEU A 202 -6.33 1.92 -10.81
C LEU A 202 -5.22 2.87 -10.34
N THR A 203 -4.82 3.81 -11.20
CA THR A 203 -3.78 4.79 -10.89
C THR A 203 -4.19 5.68 -9.71
N PHE A 204 -5.46 6.09 -9.66
CA PHE A 204 -6.03 6.85 -8.54
C PHE A 204 -5.97 6.06 -7.23
N ASN A 205 -6.42 4.80 -7.24
CA ASN A 205 -6.41 3.94 -6.06
C ASN A 205 -4.99 3.72 -5.50
N VAL A 206 -4.00 3.51 -6.38
CA VAL A 206 -2.60 3.36 -5.97
C VAL A 206 -2.05 4.67 -5.40
N LYS A 207 -2.37 5.82 -6.00
CA LYS A 207 -1.96 7.15 -5.49
C LYS A 207 -2.59 7.49 -4.15
N ASP A 208 -3.86 7.15 -3.95
CA ASP A 208 -4.57 7.32 -2.67
C ASP A 208 -3.87 6.53 -1.56
N ARG A 209 -3.50 5.27 -1.83
CA ARG A 209 -2.75 4.43 -0.89
C ARG A 209 -1.37 4.98 -0.55
N ILE A 210 -0.64 5.47 -1.55
CA ILE A 210 0.64 6.13 -1.32
C ILE A 210 0.45 7.36 -0.43
N SER A 211 -0.58 8.17 -0.69
CA SER A 211 -0.88 9.36 0.13
C SER A 211 -1.18 9.00 1.58
N TYR A 212 -1.93 7.92 1.80
CA TYR A 212 -2.23 7.41 3.14
C TYR A 212 -0.98 6.88 3.86
N LEU A 213 -0.12 6.12 3.18
CA LEU A 213 1.17 5.68 3.73
C LEU A 213 2.08 6.87 4.08
N GLU A 214 2.10 7.90 3.25
CA GLU A 214 2.86 9.13 3.53
C GLU A 214 2.28 9.90 4.72
N GLU A 215 0.97 9.85 4.95
CA GLU A 215 0.34 10.40 6.16
C GLU A 215 0.73 9.62 7.41
N LEU A 216 0.70 8.29 7.35
CA LEU A 216 1.18 7.44 8.44
C LEU A 216 2.67 7.70 8.74
N LEU A 217 3.50 7.85 7.71
CA LEU A 217 4.91 8.20 7.87
C LEU A 217 5.10 9.55 8.58
N ARG A 218 4.32 10.57 8.22
CA ARG A 218 4.35 11.87 8.92
C ARG A 218 3.97 11.71 10.40
N ASN A 219 2.97 10.88 10.69
CA ASN A 219 2.52 10.60 12.05
C ASN A 219 3.55 9.81 12.86
N ALA A 220 4.27 8.87 12.23
CA ALA A 220 5.36 8.10 12.83
C ALA A 220 6.59 8.97 13.10
N LYS A 221 7.01 9.80 12.12
CA LYS A 221 8.10 10.78 12.30
C LYS A 221 7.80 11.79 13.39
N GLY A 222 6.53 12.21 13.52
CA GLY A 222 6.10 13.04 14.65
C GLY A 222 6.28 12.36 16.01
N ALA A 223 6.02 11.04 16.09
CA ALA A 223 6.28 10.25 17.30
C ALA A 223 7.78 10.07 17.57
N ALA A 224 8.59 9.87 16.53
CA ALA A 224 10.04 9.75 16.63
C ALA A 224 10.69 11.05 17.12
N VAL A 225 10.24 12.21 16.64
CA VAL A 225 10.76 13.52 17.09
C VAL A 225 10.40 13.78 18.55
N LEU A 226 9.21 13.37 18.99
CA LEU A 226 8.84 13.46 20.41
C LEU A 226 9.72 12.54 21.27
N ALA A 227 10.07 11.35 20.77
CA ALA A 227 10.99 10.43 21.43
C ALA A 227 12.41 11.01 21.52
N GLY A 228 12.97 11.47 20.39
CA GLY A 228 14.32 12.04 20.34
C GLY A 228 14.47 13.37 21.09
N ALA A 229 13.39 14.14 21.27
CA ALA A 229 13.41 15.34 22.12
C ALA A 229 13.40 15.01 23.63
N LEU A 230 13.05 13.77 24.01
CA LEU A 230 13.08 13.28 25.38
C LEU A 230 14.42 12.62 25.74
N SER A 231 15.18 12.15 24.75
CA SER A 231 16.53 11.60 24.95
C SER A 231 17.54 12.74 25.19
N PRO A 232 18.05 12.93 26.42
CA PRO A 232 18.93 14.05 26.75
C PRO A 232 20.38 13.67 26.43
N GLU A 233 20.69 13.33 25.19
CA GLU A 233 22.08 13.07 24.77
C GLU A 233 22.39 13.86 23.49
N THR A 234 22.70 15.15 23.66
CA THR A 234 23.88 15.78 23.05
C THR A 234 24.19 17.10 23.78
N SER A 235 25.11 17.05 24.72
CA SER A 235 25.95 18.17 25.17
C SER A 235 27.35 17.64 25.42
#